data_AF-A0A8T4X3E5-F1
#
_entry.id   AF-A0A8T4X3E5-F1
#
_cell.length_a   1.000
_cell.length_b   1.000
_cell.length_c   1.000
_cell.angle_alpha   90.00
_cell.angle_beta   90.00
_cell.angle_gamma   90.00
#
_symmetry.space_group_name_H-M   'P 1'
#
loop_
_entity.id
_entity.type
_entity.pdbx_description
1 polymer ?
#
loop_
_entity_poly.entity_id
_entity_poly.type
_entity_poly.pdbx_seq_one_letter_code
_entity_poly.pdbx_strand_id
1 'polypeptide(L)' 'MYIKVNVIAGARTETFEQKSKDHFKISVKEKAERNMANTRIIELMAEHYKVSKNKVRIINGHHHPSKLLSIDI' A
#
# COMPACT_ATOMS: atom_id res chain seq x y z
N MET A 1 -11.05 8.65 1.96
CA MET A 1 -10.55 8.25 3.30
C MET A 1 -9.03 8.24 3.34
N TYR A 2 -8.42 8.27 4.53
CA TYR A 2 -6.95 8.17 4.69
C TYR A 2 -6.57 6.89 5.42
N ILE A 3 -5.63 6.14 4.85
CA ILE A 3 -5.15 4.87 5.37
C ILE A 3 -3.65 4.97 5.59
N LYS A 4 -3.19 4.58 6.78
CA LYS A 4 -1.77 4.39 7.06
C LYS A 4 -1.36 2.97 6.70
N VAL A 5 -0.30 2.84 5.92
CA VAL A 5 0.23 1.56 5.45
C VAL A 5 1.70 1.46 5.82
N ASN A 6 2.08 0.41 6.53
CA ASN A 6 3.47 0.07 6.76
C ASN A 6 3.91 -1.00 5.75
N VAL A 7 4.89 -0.66 4.94
CA VAL A 7 5.33 -1.43 3.78
C VAL A 7 6.66 -2.11 4.07
N ILE A 8 6.74 -3.41 3.79
CA ILE A 8 7.99 -4.16 3.75
C ILE A 8 8.21 -4.58 2.29
N ALA A 9 9.12 -3.91 1.59
CA ALA A 9 9.47 -4.25 0.22
C ALA A 9 10.57 -5.32 0.18
N GLY A 10 10.63 -6.11 -0.89
CA GLY A 10 11.61 -7.19 -1.05
C GLY A 10 11.43 -8.34 -0.07
N ALA A 11 10.21 -8.54 0.44
CA ALA A 11 9.91 -9.63 1.34
C ALA A 11 9.95 -10.99 0.60
N ARG A 12 10.27 -12.07 1.32
CA ARG A 12 10.25 -13.43 0.74
C ARG A 12 8.83 -13.88 0.36
N THR A 13 7.83 -13.40 1.10
CA THR A 13 6.42 -13.76 0.94
C THR A 13 5.58 -12.48 0.90
N GLU A 14 4.55 -12.47 0.05
CA GLU A 14 3.58 -11.38 0.02
C GLU A 14 2.55 -11.58 1.14
N THR A 15 2.32 -10.54 1.95
CA THR A 15 1.36 -10.57 3.06
C THR A 15 0.56 -9.29 3.12
N PHE A 16 -0.75 -9.39 3.30
CA PHE A 16 -1.63 -8.24 3.48
C PHE A 16 -2.37 -8.38 4.81
N GLU A 17 -1.98 -7.59 5.81
CA GLU A 17 -2.51 -7.68 7.16
C GLU A 17 -3.18 -6.37 7.57
N GLN A 18 -4.47 -6.42 7.90
CA GLN A 18 -5.18 -5.27 8.47
C GLN A 18 -4.96 -5.26 9.99
N LYS A 19 -4.18 -4.29 10.48
CA LYS A 19 -3.95 -4.10 11.92
C LYS A 19 -5.11 -3.36 12.59
N SER A 20 -5.76 -2.46 11.87
CA SER A 20 -6.96 -1.72 12.32
C SER A 20 -7.73 -1.20 11.10
N LYS A 21 -8.88 -0.54 11.31
CA LYS A 21 -9.70 0.05 10.23
C LYS A 21 -8.87 0.90 9.24
N ASP A 22 -7.97 1.74 9.77
CA ASP A 22 -7.16 2.67 8.98
C ASP A 22 -5.67 2.33 8.97
N HIS A 23 -5.29 1.15 9.46
CA HIS A 23 -3.88 0.75 9.59
C HIS A 23 -3.64 -0.63 8.97
N PHE A 24 -2.76 -0.69 7.98
CA PHE A 24 -2.40 -1.91 7.29
C PHE A 24 -0.89 -2.15 7.35
N LYS A 25 -0.51 -3.42 7.39
CA LYS A 25 0.86 -3.87 7.23
C LYS A 25 0.91 -4.75 5.98
N ILE A 26 1.69 -4.31 5.00
CA ILE A 26 1.79 -4.97 3.70
C ILE A 26 3.24 -5.33 3.46
N SER A 27 3.50 -6.61 3.19
CA SER A 27 4.80 -7.07 2.72
C SER A 27 4.64 -7.46 1.26
N VAL A 28 5.48 -6.91 0.39
CA VAL A 28 5.46 -7.17 -1.05
C VAL A 28 6.80 -7.77 -1.46
N LYS A 29 6.77 -8.66 -2.46
CA LYS A 29 8.00 -9.28 -2.98
C LYS A 29 8.80 -8.30 -3.85
N GLU A 30 8.09 -7.33 -4.41
CA GLU A 30 8.60 -6.25 -5.22
C GLU A 30 9.59 -5.39 -4.43
N LYS A 31 10.66 -4.97 -5.11
CA LYS A 31 11.66 -4.08 -4.53
C LYS A 31 11.10 -2.66 -4.35
N ALA A 32 11.68 -1.90 -3.42
CA ALA A 32 11.44 -0.47 -3.26
C ALA A 32 12.13 0.39 -4.36
N GLU A 33 12.25 -0.15 -5.56
CA GLU A 33 12.93 0.47 -6.70
C GLU A 33 11.91 0.74 -7.80
N ARG A 34 12.12 1.80 -8.59
CA ARG A 34 11.31 2.12 -9.79
C ARG A 34 9.79 2.10 -9.55
N ASN A 35 9.34 2.48 -8.37
CA ASN A 35 7.92 2.41 -7.94
C ASN A 35 7.29 1.02 -7.92
N MET A 36 8.05 -0.08 -8.03
CA MET A 36 7.46 -1.44 -8.10
C MET A 36 6.63 -1.77 -6.85
N ALA A 37 7.20 -1.60 -5.66
CA ALA A 37 6.46 -1.78 -4.41
C ALA A 37 5.25 -0.84 -4.30
N ASN A 38 5.39 0.43 -4.73
CA ASN A 38 4.31 1.42 -4.69
C ASN A 38 3.12 0.99 -5.53
N THR A 39 3.38 0.56 -6.78
CA THR A 39 2.36 0.06 -7.69
C THR A 39 1.67 -1.15 -7.08
N ARG A 40 2.41 -2.14 -6.57
CA ARG A 40 1.81 -3.34 -5.98
C ARG A 40 0.90 -3.01 -4.79
N ILE A 41 1.31 -2.09 -3.93
CA ILE A 41 0.48 -1.65 -2.79
C ILE A 41 -0.82 -1.01 -3.28
N ILE A 42 -0.73 -0.13 -4.29
CA ILE A 42 -1.92 0.53 -4.86
C ILE A 42 -2.90 -0.51 -5.39
N GLU A 43 -2.42 -1.56 -6.04
CA GLU A 43 -3.23 -2.68 -6.53
C GLU A 43 -3.92 -3.42 -5.39
N LEU A 44 -3.17 -3.85 -4.37
CA LEU A 44 -3.71 -4.58 -3.23
C LEU A 44 -4.79 -3.76 -2.49
N MET A 45 -4.56 -2.46 -2.31
CA MET A 45 -5.53 -1.57 -1.67
C MET A 45 -6.78 -1.36 -2.55
N ALA A 46 -6.58 -1.20 -3.87
CA ALA A 46 -7.68 -1.06 -4.81
C ALA A 46 -8.58 -2.31 -4.83
N GLU A 47 -7.98 -3.50 -4.83
CA GLU A 47 -8.67 -4.78 -4.76
C GLU A 47 -9.44 -4.95 -3.44
N HIS A 48 -8.80 -4.63 -2.30
CA HIS A 48 -9.43 -4.75 -0.98
C HIS A 48 -10.67 -3.86 -0.85
N TYR A 49 -10.61 -2.62 -1.31
CA TYR A 49 -11.73 -1.67 -1.26
C TYR A 49 -12.65 -1.74 -2.49
N LYS A 50 -12.37 -2.63 -3.44
CA LYS A 50 -13.11 -2.78 -4.71
C LYS A 50 -13.24 -1.47 -5.50
N VAL A 51 -12.19 -0.67 -5.51
CA VAL A 51 -12.10 0.58 -6.28
C VAL A 51 -11.08 0.47 -7.40
N SER A 52 -11.13 1.38 -8.37
CA SER A 52 -10.10 1.46 -9.42
C SER A 52 -8.77 1.96 -8.84
N LYS A 53 -7.64 1.49 -9.40
CA LYS A 53 -6.28 1.91 -9.00
C LYS A 53 -6.11 3.44 -8.98
N ASN A 54 -6.77 4.14 -9.91
CA ASN A 54 -6.73 5.61 -10.01
C ASN A 54 -7.33 6.34 -8.81
N LYS A 55 -8.17 5.66 -8.03
CA LYS A 55 -8.77 6.18 -6.80
C LYS A 55 -7.87 6.02 -5.56
N VAL A 56 -6.77 5.29 -5.68
CA VAL A 56 -5.80 5.08 -4.61
C VAL A 56 -4.56 5.93 -4.90
N ARG A 57 -4.20 6.83 -4.00
CA ARG A 57 -3.04 7.71 -4.14
C ARG A 57 -2.19 7.68 -2.89
N ILE A 58 -0.88 7.65 -3.05
CA ILE A 58 0.05 7.88 -1.93
C ILE A 58 0.14 9.39 -1.74
N ILE A 59 -0.21 9.86 -0.55
CA ILE A 59 -0.18 11.29 -0.19
C ILE A 59 1.15 11.64 0.48
N ASN A 60 1.69 10.71 1.27
CA ASN A 60 2.90 10.96 2.03
C ASN A 60 3.74 9.69 2.24
N GLY A 61 5.03 9.89 2.48
CA GLY A 61 5.95 8.78 2.77
C GLY A 61 6.38 7.97 1.55
N HIS A 62 6.33 8.51 0.33
CA HIS A 62 6.69 7.79 -0.91
C HIS A 62 8.04 7.04 -0.84
N HIS A 63 9.02 7.61 -0.12
CA HIS A 63 10.37 7.06 0.07
C HIS A 63 10.54 6.34 1.42
N HIS A 64 9.51 6.30 2.25
CA HIS A 64 9.54 5.69 3.58
C HIS A 64 8.65 4.43 3.63
N PRO A 65 8.96 3.46 4.52
CA PRO A 65 8.11 2.28 4.74
C PRO A 65 6.71 2.65 5.22
N SER A 66 6.61 3.70 6.05
CA SER A 66 5.33 4.20 6.55
C SER A 66 4.75 5.21 5.55
N LYS A 67 3.63 4.84 4.93
CA LYS A 67 2.96 5.61 3.88
C LYS A 67 1.57 6.00 4.31
N LEU A 68 1.15 7.19 3.90
CA LEU A 68 -0.23 7.63 4.01
C LEU A 68 -0.87 7.56 2.63
N LEU A 69 -1.89 6.74 2.47
CA LEU A 69 -2.66 6.58 1.25
C LEU A 69 -4.00 7.29 1.40
N SER A 70 -4.44 7.95 0.35
CA SER A 70 -5.82 8.41 0.19
C SER A 70 -6.54 7.44 -0.74
N ILE A 71 -7.72 7.02 -0.32
CA ILE A 71 -8.61 6.19 -1.12
C ILE A 71 -9.91 6.95 -1.31
N ASP A 72 -10.22 7.26 -2.56
CA ASP A 72 -11.51 7.78 -2.98
C ASP A 72 -12.48 6.59 -3.10
N ILE A 73 -13.49 6.54 -2.23
CA ILE A 73 -14.55 5.51 -2.24
C ILE A 73 -15.89 6.20 -2.43
#